data_AF-E0WTY1-F1
#
_entry.id   AF-E0WTY1-F1
#
_cell.length_a   1.000
_cell.length_b   1.000
_cell.length_c   1.000
_cell.angle_alpha   90.00
_cell.angle_beta   90.00
_cell.angle_gamma   90.00
#
_symmetry.space_group_name_H-M   'P 1'
#
loop_
_entity.id
_entity.type
_entity.pdbx_description
1 polymer ?
#
loop_
_entity_poly.entity_id
_entity_poly.type
_entity_poly.pdbx_seq_one_letter_code
_entity_poly.pdbx_strand_id
1 'polypeptide(L)'
;MIPMNCRNQHRGWYHPASQKLFIIHDADRLYRYLGFNKWDRSAWFIRAASRFSSQLLLKIYDNGGRITFPDQSPNYQRLDNLLVLKADHVLRLTEQAHVEIDVPALLVIMTDDQQHMSFTFNPTLFHYTVIYICNITTNNQKKIYCQFPDSTNFSKVLITREQNDLRMFVDDKLLVVVGVFIDSEDDEMARKVQFIFHNQYTTAKNWRHITVKKREEQKCLTATKLIIFCSLLLIHCYKQ
;
A
#
# COMPACT_ATOMS: atom_id res chain seq x y z
N MET A 1 -9.55 -0.81 -17.46
CA MET A 1 -10.50 0.32 -17.53
C MET A 1 -10.15 1.19 -18.70
N ILE A 2 -11.15 1.78 -19.35
CA ILE A 2 -10.94 2.64 -20.52
C ILE A 2 -11.44 4.04 -20.18
N PRO A 3 -10.59 5.09 -20.20
CA PRO A 3 -11.05 6.45 -20.05
C PRO A 3 -11.90 6.83 -21.27
N MET A 4 -13.07 7.41 -21.03
CA MET A 4 -14.04 7.80 -22.04
C MET A 4 -14.33 9.29 -21.93
N ASN A 5 -14.22 10.00 -23.04
CA ASN A 5 -14.73 11.36 -23.14
C ASN A 5 -16.25 11.28 -23.28
N CYS A 6 -16.97 11.80 -22.29
CA CYS A 6 -18.41 11.86 -22.32
C CYS A 6 -18.88 13.21 -22.89
N ARG A 7 -20.14 13.29 -23.35
CA ARG A 7 -20.73 14.58 -23.76
C ARG A 7 -20.70 15.56 -22.57
N ASN A 8 -20.67 16.85 -22.87
CA ASN A 8 -20.59 17.94 -21.88
C ASN A 8 -19.31 17.90 -21.02
N GLN A 9 -18.13 17.68 -21.62
CA GLN A 9 -16.83 17.75 -20.94
C GLN A 9 -16.60 16.80 -19.73
N HIS A 10 -17.54 15.90 -19.46
CA HIS A 10 -17.40 14.90 -18.41
C HIS A 10 -16.34 13.86 -18.78
N ARG A 11 -15.61 13.37 -17.77
CA ARG A 11 -14.76 12.18 -17.90
C ARG A 11 -15.47 10.98 -17.32
N GLY A 12 -15.52 9.93 -18.11
CA GLY A 12 -16.03 8.63 -17.73
C GLY A 12 -14.92 7.60 -17.67
N TRP A 13 -15.08 6.59 -16.81
CA TRP A 13 -14.21 5.43 -16.77
C TRP A 13 -15.07 4.20 -17.00
N TYR A 14 -14.87 3.55 -18.14
CA TYR A 14 -15.61 2.34 -18.49
C TYR A 14 -14.89 1.10 -17.95
N HIS A 15 -15.65 0.26 -17.24
CA HIS A 15 -15.21 -1.06 -16.79
C HIS A 15 -15.78 -2.14 -17.71
N PRO A 16 -14.97 -2.74 -18.60
CA PRO A 16 -15.48 -3.69 -19.58
C PRO A 16 -16.13 -4.92 -18.96
N ALA A 17 -15.56 -5.46 -17.89
CA ALA A 17 -16.06 -6.69 -17.27
C ALA A 17 -17.44 -6.53 -16.63
N SER A 18 -17.74 -5.36 -16.04
CA SER A 18 -19.09 -5.06 -15.51
C SER A 18 -19.98 -4.27 -16.48
N GLN A 19 -19.44 -3.87 -17.63
CA GLN A 19 -20.08 -2.97 -18.60
C GLN A 19 -20.61 -1.67 -17.98
N LYS A 20 -19.95 -1.16 -16.93
CA LYS A 20 -20.36 0.06 -16.23
C LYS A 20 -19.50 1.26 -16.64
N LEU A 21 -20.14 2.42 -16.76
CA LEU A 21 -19.49 3.71 -16.98
C LEU A 21 -19.59 4.53 -15.70
N PHE A 22 -18.45 4.80 -15.07
CA PHE A 22 -18.36 5.67 -13.89
C PHE A 22 -18.10 7.10 -14.36
N ILE A 23 -19.09 7.98 -14.20
CA ILE A 23 -19.01 9.37 -14.66
C ILE A 23 -18.77 10.30 -13.48
N ILE A 24 -17.79 11.19 -13.62
CA ILE A 24 -17.55 12.31 -12.71
C ILE A 24 -18.01 13.60 -13.43
N HIS A 25 -18.91 14.36 -12.81
CA HIS A 25 -19.49 15.57 -13.40
C HIS A 25 -18.59 16.82 -13.20
N ASP A 26 -18.76 17.78 -14.10
CA ASP A 26 -17.90 18.90 -14.54
C ASP A 26 -17.12 19.79 -13.55
N ALA A 27 -17.18 19.61 -12.23
CA ALA A 27 -16.32 20.38 -11.30
C ALA A 27 -14.95 19.74 -11.03
N ASP A 28 -14.74 18.51 -11.52
CA ASP A 28 -13.84 17.56 -10.87
C ASP A 28 -12.75 16.99 -11.81
N ARG A 29 -12.24 17.81 -12.74
CA ARG A 29 -11.08 17.48 -13.60
C ARG A 29 -9.81 17.06 -12.83
N LEU A 30 -9.80 17.30 -11.52
CA LEU A 30 -8.70 17.01 -10.61
C LEU A 30 -8.69 15.56 -10.08
N TYR A 31 -9.77 14.80 -10.28
CA TYR A 31 -9.81 13.41 -9.83
C TYR A 31 -9.01 12.50 -10.75
N ARG A 32 -8.08 11.78 -10.14
CA ARG A 32 -7.31 10.71 -10.77
C ARG A 32 -7.97 9.39 -10.40
N TYR A 33 -8.14 8.53 -11.39
CA TYR A 33 -8.66 7.20 -11.18
C TYR A 33 -7.61 6.33 -10.48
N LEU A 34 -8.01 5.69 -9.39
CA LEU A 34 -7.17 4.73 -8.67
C LEU A 34 -7.47 3.31 -9.15
N GLY A 35 -8.72 2.89 -9.22
CA GLY A 35 -8.99 1.51 -9.57
C GLY A 35 -10.41 1.09 -9.28
N PHE A 36 -10.73 -0.13 -9.68
CA PHE A 36 -12.02 -0.77 -9.44
C PHE A 36 -11.80 -1.83 -8.38
N ASN A 37 -12.76 -1.97 -7.48
CA ASN A 37 -12.79 -2.99 -6.46
C ASN A 37 -13.86 -4.02 -6.86
N LYS A 38 -13.45 -5.24 -7.20
CA LYS A 38 -14.39 -6.30 -7.57
C LYS A 38 -15.28 -6.80 -6.42
N TRP A 39 -14.82 -6.67 -5.17
CA TRP A 39 -15.51 -7.22 -4.00
C TRP A 39 -16.76 -6.41 -3.65
N ASP A 40 -16.64 -5.08 -3.59
CA ASP A 40 -17.76 -4.18 -3.31
C ASP A 40 -18.32 -3.47 -4.54
N ARG A 41 -17.80 -3.81 -5.72
CA ARG A 41 -18.19 -3.29 -7.04
C ARG A 41 -18.14 -1.76 -7.13
N SER A 42 -17.05 -1.18 -6.63
CA SER A 42 -16.88 0.27 -6.62
C SER A 42 -15.64 0.75 -7.39
N ALA A 43 -15.70 1.96 -7.92
CA ALA A 43 -14.58 2.66 -8.51
C ALA A 43 -14.06 3.73 -7.54
N TRP A 44 -12.75 3.75 -7.36
CA TRP A 44 -12.03 4.68 -6.49
C TRP A 44 -11.31 5.76 -7.28
N PHE A 45 -11.40 6.98 -6.76
CA PHE A 45 -10.82 8.17 -7.33
C PHE A 45 -10.19 9.02 -6.23
N ILE A 46 -9.17 9.79 -6.58
CA ILE A 46 -8.51 10.71 -5.66
C ILE A 46 -8.31 12.07 -6.30
N ARG A 47 -8.71 13.11 -5.58
CA ARG A 47 -8.41 14.49 -5.94
C ARG A 47 -7.15 14.92 -5.20
N ALA A 48 -6.16 15.41 -5.94
CA ALA A 48 -4.98 16.01 -5.33
C ALA A 48 -5.39 17.22 -4.47
N ALA A 49 -4.69 17.42 -3.34
CA ALA A 49 -4.83 18.64 -2.56
C ALA A 49 -4.49 19.87 -3.41
N SER A 50 -5.15 20.98 -3.13
CA SER A 50 -4.87 22.28 -3.72
C SER A 50 -4.61 23.30 -2.61
N ARG A 51 -4.18 24.51 -2.97
CA ARG A 51 -4.03 25.63 -2.01
C ARG A 51 -5.31 25.91 -1.21
N PHE A 52 -6.48 25.53 -1.72
CA PHE A 52 -7.78 25.85 -1.15
C PHE A 52 -8.61 24.63 -0.73
N SER A 53 -8.09 23.41 -0.90
CA SER A 53 -8.85 22.18 -0.60
C SER A 53 -7.96 21.03 -0.19
N SER A 54 -8.36 20.28 0.82
CA SER A 54 -7.72 19.02 1.19
C SER A 54 -7.87 17.96 0.09
N GLN A 55 -7.02 16.95 0.18
CA GLN A 55 -7.12 15.73 -0.60
C GLN A 55 -8.48 15.06 -0.34
N LEU A 56 -9.09 14.54 -1.40
CA LEU A 56 -10.43 13.97 -1.33
C LEU A 56 -10.47 12.62 -2.04
N LEU A 57 -10.73 11.56 -1.29
CA LEU A 57 -11.08 10.26 -1.85
C LEU A 57 -12.56 10.22 -2.19
N LEU A 58 -12.87 9.65 -3.34
CA LEU A 58 -14.22 9.43 -3.83
C LEU A 58 -14.37 7.95 -4.22
N LYS A 59 -15.41 7.33 -3.69
CA LYS A 59 -15.84 5.98 -4.03
C LYS A 59 -17.20 6.06 -4.73
N ILE A 60 -17.31 5.42 -5.88
CA ILE A 60 -18.56 5.33 -6.65
C ILE A 60 -18.93 3.86 -6.83
N TYR A 61 -20.06 3.45 -6.30
CA TYR A 61 -20.60 2.10 -6.47
C TYR A 61 -21.22 1.90 -7.86
N ASP A 62 -21.29 0.67 -8.33
CA ASP A 62 -21.89 0.31 -9.63
C ASP A 62 -23.40 0.63 -9.75
N ASN A 63 -24.08 0.81 -8.61
CA ASN A 63 -25.46 1.28 -8.51
C ASN A 63 -25.59 2.81 -8.57
N GLY A 64 -24.48 3.53 -8.70
CA GLY A 64 -24.44 4.99 -8.79
C GLY A 64 -24.31 5.73 -7.45
N GLY A 65 -24.37 5.01 -6.32
CA GLY A 65 -24.11 5.58 -4.99
C GLY A 65 -22.70 6.13 -4.86
N ARG A 66 -22.52 7.25 -4.14
CA ARG A 66 -21.23 7.93 -4.00
C ARG A 66 -20.93 8.24 -2.54
N ILE A 67 -19.68 8.05 -2.15
CA ILE A 67 -19.17 8.41 -0.82
C ILE A 67 -17.87 9.19 -1.00
N THR A 68 -17.76 10.32 -0.31
CA THR A 68 -16.54 11.12 -0.22
C THR A 68 -15.94 10.99 1.18
N PHE A 69 -14.61 11.00 1.26
CA PHE A 69 -13.88 10.88 2.51
C PHE A 69 -13.02 12.14 2.72
N PRO A 70 -13.61 13.24 3.22
CA PRO A 70 -12.87 14.46 3.52
C PRO A 70 -11.91 14.21 4.69
N ASP A 71 -10.71 14.79 4.60
CA ASP A 71 -9.72 14.91 5.68
C ASP A 71 -9.17 13.60 6.28
N GLN A 72 -9.47 12.46 5.68
CA GLN A 72 -8.99 11.14 6.13
C GLN A 72 -8.15 10.41 5.08
N SER A 73 -7.80 11.03 3.97
CA SER A 73 -7.22 10.31 2.84
C SER A 73 -5.69 10.37 2.83
N PRO A 74 -4.99 9.25 3.09
CA PRO A 74 -3.62 9.13 2.65
C PRO A 74 -3.52 9.39 1.15
N ASN A 75 -2.31 9.76 0.71
CA ASN A 75 -2.12 10.04 -0.69
C ASN A 75 -1.91 8.74 -1.48
N TYR A 76 -2.97 8.29 -2.14
CA TYR A 76 -2.91 7.13 -3.02
C TYR A 76 -2.56 7.51 -4.46
N GLN A 77 -1.76 6.66 -5.10
CA GLN A 77 -1.42 6.76 -6.51
C GLN A 77 -1.43 5.37 -7.13
N ARG A 78 -1.95 5.24 -8.35
CA ARG A 78 -1.80 4.00 -9.13
C ARG A 78 -0.58 4.05 -10.02
N LEU A 79 0.19 2.97 -10.00
CA LEU A 79 1.27 2.67 -10.94
C LEU A 79 1.02 1.28 -11.53
N ASP A 80 0.32 1.20 -12.66
CA ASP A 80 -0.06 -0.04 -13.35
C ASP A 80 -0.67 -1.11 -12.41
N ASN A 81 0.16 -2.08 -12.00
CA ASN A 81 -0.16 -3.23 -11.16
C ASN A 81 0.12 -2.99 -9.67
N LEU A 82 0.32 -1.74 -9.27
CA LEU A 82 0.65 -1.35 -7.92
C LEU A 82 -0.25 -0.19 -7.49
N LEU A 83 -0.85 -0.34 -6.32
CA LEU A 83 -1.38 0.81 -5.57
C LEU A 83 -0.26 1.32 -4.68
N VAL A 84 0.05 2.61 -4.74
CA VAL A 84 1.02 3.26 -3.88
C VAL A 84 0.25 4.06 -2.83
N LEU A 85 0.54 3.78 -1.56
CA LEU A 85 0.07 4.50 -0.39
C LEU A 85 1.22 5.35 0.15
N LYS A 86 1.12 6.67 -0.02
CA LYS A 86 2.03 7.63 0.62
C LYS A 86 1.42 8.06 1.96
N ALA A 87 2.13 7.75 3.04
CA ALA A 87 1.66 7.90 4.41
C ALA A 87 2.29 9.11 5.13
N ASP A 88 2.63 10.16 4.39
CA ASP A 88 3.31 11.37 4.87
C ASP A 88 2.49 12.22 5.86
N HIS A 89 1.16 12.24 5.74
CA HIS A 89 0.30 13.15 6.52
C HIS A 89 -0.73 12.43 7.41
N VAL A 90 -0.62 11.12 7.58
CA VAL A 90 -1.61 10.31 8.31
C VAL A 90 -0.91 9.52 9.40
N LEU A 91 -1.37 9.66 10.65
CA LEU A 91 -0.86 8.89 11.79
C LEU A 91 -1.27 7.43 11.74
N ARG A 92 -2.51 7.16 11.32
CA ARG A 92 -3.07 5.82 11.27
C ARG A 92 -4.01 5.66 10.09
N LEU A 93 -3.83 4.58 9.34
CA LEU A 93 -4.79 4.20 8.31
C LEU A 93 -6.07 3.67 8.96
N THR A 94 -7.20 4.35 8.72
CA THR A 94 -8.52 3.94 9.20
C THR A 94 -9.18 2.96 8.23
N GLU A 95 -10.16 2.21 8.72
CA GLU A 95 -11.01 1.36 7.86
C GLU A 95 -11.79 2.15 6.81
N GLN A 96 -12.08 3.44 7.05
CA GLN A 96 -12.77 4.25 6.07
C GLN A 96 -11.84 4.76 4.95
N ALA A 97 -10.54 4.88 5.27
CA ALA A 97 -9.52 5.42 4.38
C ALA A 97 -8.66 4.36 3.67
N HIS A 98 -8.90 3.06 3.92
CA HIS A 98 -8.22 2.00 3.18
C HIS A 98 -8.82 1.92 1.77
N VAL A 99 -7.94 1.99 0.76
CA VAL A 99 -8.35 1.85 -0.64
C VAL A 99 -7.96 0.46 -1.13
N GLU A 100 -8.98 -0.29 -1.50
CA GLU A 100 -8.88 -1.62 -2.07
C GLU A 100 -9.29 -1.56 -3.54
N ILE A 101 -8.40 -1.96 -4.45
CA ILE A 101 -8.64 -2.01 -5.90
C ILE A 101 -8.03 -3.27 -6.51
N ASP A 102 -8.41 -3.61 -7.75
CA ASP A 102 -7.97 -4.79 -8.47
C ASP A 102 -6.54 -4.61 -9.02
N VAL A 103 -5.56 -4.60 -8.11
CA VAL A 103 -4.14 -4.70 -8.39
C VAL A 103 -3.53 -5.81 -7.55
N PRO A 104 -2.44 -6.45 -8.01
CA PRO A 104 -1.85 -7.58 -7.29
C PRO A 104 -1.02 -7.17 -6.06
N ALA A 105 -0.56 -5.92 -5.98
CA ALA A 105 0.29 -5.46 -4.89
C ALA A 105 -0.03 -4.03 -4.40
N LEU A 106 0.27 -3.80 -3.13
CA LEU A 106 0.31 -2.48 -2.49
C LEU A 106 1.76 -2.12 -2.18
N LEU A 107 2.13 -0.86 -2.36
CA LEU A 107 3.39 -0.29 -1.91
C LEU A 107 3.10 0.84 -0.93
N VAL A 108 3.53 0.66 0.31
CA VAL A 108 3.47 1.67 1.37
C VAL A 108 4.79 2.40 1.42
N ILE A 109 4.74 3.73 1.32
CA ILE A 109 5.90 4.61 1.38
C ILE A 109 5.64 5.74 2.36
N MET A 110 6.63 6.08 3.17
CA MET A 110 6.65 7.30 3.98
C MET A 110 7.64 8.28 3.33
N THR A 111 7.19 9.49 2.93
CA THR A 111 7.92 10.35 1.96
C THR A 111 8.15 11.81 2.34
N ASP A 112 7.78 12.26 3.54
CA ASP A 112 7.97 13.66 3.94
C ASP A 112 8.78 13.74 5.24
N ASP A 113 9.76 14.64 5.29
CA ASP A 113 10.61 14.90 6.45
C ASP A 113 10.06 16.02 7.35
N GLN A 114 9.14 16.86 6.87
CA GLN A 114 8.67 18.05 7.62
C GLN A 114 7.75 17.75 8.80
N GLN A 115 7.04 16.62 8.81
CA GLN A 115 6.15 16.24 9.92
C GLN A 115 6.74 15.12 10.78
N HIS A 116 6.96 15.30 12.08
CA HIS A 116 7.57 14.32 13.01
C HIS A 116 6.72 13.07 13.32
N MET A 117 5.82 12.66 12.43
CA MET A 117 4.81 11.65 12.71
C MET A 117 5.23 10.26 12.21
N SER A 118 4.97 9.24 13.03
CA SER A 118 5.08 7.84 12.62
C SER A 118 3.72 7.36 12.10
N PHE A 119 3.74 6.36 11.20
CA PHE A 119 2.54 5.84 10.56
C PHE A 119 2.20 4.44 11.04
N THR A 120 0.94 4.19 11.37
CA THR A 120 0.43 2.87 11.75
C THR A 120 -0.60 2.38 10.75
N PHE A 121 -0.47 1.14 10.29
CA PHE A 121 -1.50 0.49 9.48
C PHE A 121 -1.66 -0.98 9.85
N ASN A 122 -2.83 -1.52 9.54
CA ASN A 122 -3.09 -2.95 9.67
C ASN A 122 -3.04 -3.62 8.28
N PRO A 123 -2.05 -4.50 8.02
CA PRO A 123 -1.93 -5.20 6.73
C PRO A 123 -3.15 -6.05 6.36
N THR A 124 -3.91 -6.52 7.36
CA THR A 124 -5.09 -7.38 7.15
C THR A 124 -6.31 -6.63 6.64
N LEU A 125 -6.30 -5.29 6.64
CA LEU A 125 -7.35 -4.47 6.01
C LEU A 125 -7.39 -4.64 4.49
N PHE A 126 -6.29 -5.11 3.90
CA PHE A 126 -6.15 -5.20 2.46
C PHE A 126 -6.29 -6.63 1.94
N HIS A 127 -6.86 -6.82 0.75
CA HIS A 127 -6.90 -8.12 0.07
C HIS A 127 -5.71 -8.34 -0.88
N TYR A 128 -4.77 -7.40 -0.95
CA TYR A 128 -3.53 -7.57 -1.70
C TYR A 128 -2.74 -8.78 -1.21
N THR A 129 -2.24 -9.57 -2.17
CA THR A 129 -1.38 -10.73 -1.89
C THR A 129 0.02 -10.33 -1.45
N VAL A 130 0.49 -9.17 -1.91
CA VAL A 130 1.82 -8.64 -1.59
C VAL A 130 1.70 -7.20 -1.14
N ILE A 131 2.35 -6.87 -0.02
CA ILE A 131 2.48 -5.50 0.46
C ILE A 131 3.97 -5.19 0.60
N TYR A 132 4.45 -4.26 -0.21
CA TYR A 132 5.78 -3.69 -0.09
C TYR A 132 5.75 -2.54 0.92
N ILE A 133 6.78 -2.47 1.75
CA ILE A 133 6.98 -1.41 2.72
C ILE A 133 8.35 -0.81 2.43
N CYS A 134 8.35 0.45 2.00
CA CYS A 134 9.54 1.23 1.71
C CYS A 134 9.65 2.39 2.69
N ASN A 135 10.89 2.68 3.06
CA ASN A 135 11.18 3.73 4.01
C ASN A 135 12.04 4.82 3.38
N ILE A 136 11.38 5.76 2.70
CA ILE A 136 12.03 6.87 1.98
C ILE A 136 11.91 8.13 2.84
N THR A 137 12.38 8.08 4.09
CA THR A 137 12.56 9.28 4.92
C THR A 137 14.04 9.47 5.25
N THR A 138 14.51 10.73 5.17
CA THR A 138 15.85 11.08 5.63
C THR A 138 15.90 11.26 7.16
N ASN A 139 14.75 11.38 7.81
CA ASN A 139 14.63 11.48 9.27
C ASN A 139 14.70 10.10 9.95
N ASN A 140 15.62 9.96 10.91
CA ASN A 140 15.83 8.70 11.64
C ASN A 140 14.80 8.39 12.73
N GLN A 141 13.98 9.37 13.12
CA GLN A 141 13.02 9.18 14.22
C GLN A 141 11.67 8.61 13.78
N LYS A 142 11.38 8.57 12.48
CA LYS A 142 10.06 8.14 11.97
C LYS A 142 9.99 6.65 11.78
N LYS A 143 8.84 6.07 12.15
CA LYS A 143 8.61 4.62 12.07
C LYS A 143 7.32 4.29 11.32
N ILE A 144 7.31 3.11 10.73
CA ILE A 144 6.12 2.45 10.20
C ILE A 144 5.78 1.31 11.16
N TYR A 145 4.58 1.36 11.74
CA TYR A 145 4.02 0.32 12.59
C TYR A 145 3.04 -0.54 11.79
N CYS A 146 3.39 -1.81 11.62
CA CYS A 146 2.52 -2.83 11.05
C CYS A 146 1.77 -3.52 12.20
N GLN A 147 0.52 -3.12 12.44
CA GLN A 147 -0.28 -3.64 13.54
C GLN A 147 -1.22 -4.74 13.07
N PHE A 148 -1.03 -5.95 13.58
CA PHE A 148 -1.89 -7.08 13.26
C PHE A 148 -3.03 -7.22 14.29
N PRO A 149 -4.20 -7.74 13.88
CA PRO A 149 -5.28 -8.09 14.81
C PRO A 149 -4.80 -9.11 15.85
N ASP A 150 -5.40 -9.08 17.04
CA ASP A 150 -5.14 -10.07 18.10
C ASP A 150 -5.53 -11.50 17.68
N SER A 151 -6.36 -11.67 16.65
CA SER A 151 -6.67 -12.98 16.08
C SER A 151 -5.54 -13.57 15.23
N THR A 152 -4.48 -12.80 14.94
CA THR A 152 -3.39 -13.23 14.05
C THR A 152 -2.53 -14.29 14.74
N ASN A 153 -2.46 -15.47 14.14
CA ASN A 153 -1.68 -16.57 14.71
C ASN A 153 -0.19 -16.42 14.38
N PHE A 154 0.54 -15.80 15.31
CA PHE A 154 1.99 -15.56 15.16
C PHE A 154 2.81 -16.83 14.94
N SER A 155 2.36 -18.00 15.45
CA SER A 155 3.08 -19.27 15.26
C SER A 155 3.14 -19.74 13.80
N LYS A 156 2.29 -19.19 12.93
CA LYS A 156 2.25 -19.49 11.49
C LYS A 156 2.99 -18.45 10.64
N VAL A 157 3.60 -17.45 11.27
CA VAL A 157 4.33 -16.40 10.56
C VAL A 157 5.70 -16.93 10.13
N LEU A 158 5.93 -17.00 8.82
CA LEU A 158 7.23 -17.37 8.27
C LEU A 158 8.02 -16.10 7.95
N ILE A 159 9.19 -15.98 8.56
CA ILE A 159 10.07 -14.82 8.40
C ILE A 159 11.34 -15.26 7.70
N THR A 160 11.73 -14.51 6.67
CA THR A 160 12.88 -14.85 5.83
C THR A 160 13.62 -13.57 5.47
N ARG A 161 14.95 -13.61 5.51
CA ARG A 161 15.78 -12.57 4.89
C ARG A 161 16.13 -12.98 3.47
N GLU A 162 15.97 -12.05 2.52
CA GLU A 162 16.47 -12.20 1.17
C GLU A 162 17.28 -10.96 0.80
N GLN A 163 18.60 -11.11 0.63
CA GLN A 163 19.53 -10.01 0.43
C GLN A 163 19.38 -8.93 1.52
N ASN A 164 18.93 -7.74 1.14
CA ASN A 164 18.73 -6.58 2.01
C ASN A 164 17.29 -6.43 2.50
N ASP A 165 16.40 -7.33 2.09
CA ASP A 165 14.97 -7.25 2.38
C ASP A 165 14.56 -8.26 3.46
N LEU A 166 13.55 -7.88 4.23
CA LEU A 166 12.82 -8.78 5.11
C LEU A 166 11.52 -9.19 4.43
N ARG A 167 11.26 -10.49 4.37
CA ARG A 167 10.00 -11.05 3.89
C ARG A 167 9.30 -11.76 5.03
N MET A 168 8.04 -11.43 5.23
CA MET A 168 7.18 -12.03 6.24
C MET A 168 5.92 -12.55 5.57
N PHE A 169 5.70 -13.86 5.65
CA PHE A 169 4.44 -14.48 5.27
C PHE A 169 3.54 -14.56 6.49
N VAL A 170 2.39 -13.89 6.42
CA VAL A 170 1.34 -13.93 7.45
C VAL A 170 0.07 -14.37 6.74
N ASP A 171 -0.44 -15.54 7.12
CA ASP A 171 -1.57 -16.19 6.45
C ASP A 171 -1.34 -16.33 4.93
N ASP A 172 -2.16 -15.67 4.10
CA ASP A 172 -2.07 -15.67 2.64
C ASP A 172 -1.32 -14.45 2.07
N LYS A 173 -0.72 -13.62 2.94
CA LYS A 173 -0.06 -12.37 2.56
C LYS A 173 1.44 -12.45 2.68
N LEU A 174 2.12 -11.83 1.72
CA LEU A 174 3.54 -11.56 1.78
C LEU A 174 3.79 -10.07 2.06
N LEU A 175 4.38 -9.76 3.20
CA LEU A 175 4.93 -8.44 3.49
C LEU A 175 6.41 -8.41 3.11
N VAL A 176 6.82 -7.42 2.35
CA VAL A 176 8.22 -7.22 1.94
C VAL A 176 8.69 -5.86 2.45
N VAL A 177 9.57 -5.85 3.46
CA VAL A 177 10.25 -4.63 3.90
C VAL A 177 11.53 -4.49 3.09
N VAL A 178 11.53 -3.50 2.20
CA VAL A 178 12.60 -3.28 1.24
C VAL A 178 13.77 -2.56 1.90
N GLY A 179 14.98 -3.05 1.68
CA GLY A 179 16.23 -2.39 2.08
C GLY A 179 16.47 -2.30 3.59
N VAL A 180 15.77 -3.09 4.39
CA VAL A 180 15.83 -3.02 5.87
C VAL A 180 17.16 -3.50 6.45
N PHE A 181 17.93 -4.28 5.69
CA PHE A 181 19.26 -4.76 6.06
C PHE A 181 20.39 -4.16 5.21
N ILE A 182 20.15 -3.02 4.53
CA ILE A 182 21.23 -2.27 3.90
C ILE A 182 22.20 -1.85 5.01
N ASP A 183 23.44 -2.30 4.90
CA ASP A 183 24.47 -2.16 5.94
C ASP A 183 24.81 -0.67 6.18
N SER A 184 24.12 -0.06 7.15
CA SER A 184 24.65 1.08 7.91
C SER A 184 25.08 0.56 9.28
N GLU A 185 26.24 1.01 9.76
CA GLU A 185 26.76 0.71 11.11
C GLU A 185 25.75 1.04 12.23
N ASP A 186 24.80 1.93 11.92
CA ASP A 186 23.61 2.19 12.68
C ASP A 186 22.44 1.31 12.22
N ASP A 187 22.03 0.34 13.06
CA ASP A 187 20.84 -0.53 12.92
C ASP A 187 19.48 0.23 12.81
N GLU A 188 19.52 1.52 12.50
CA GLU A 188 18.38 2.43 12.51
C GLU A 188 17.31 2.01 11.51
N MET A 189 17.68 1.63 10.29
CA MET A 189 16.70 1.18 9.29
C MET A 189 15.92 -0.06 9.75
N ALA A 190 16.59 -0.99 10.42
CA ALA A 190 15.97 -2.19 10.98
C ALA A 190 15.03 -1.90 12.17
N ARG A 191 15.13 -0.70 12.77
CA ARG A 191 14.25 -0.22 13.84
C ARG A 191 13.07 0.63 13.34
N LYS A 192 13.16 1.16 12.11
CA LYS A 192 12.13 2.04 11.54
C LYS A 192 10.86 1.28 11.13
N VAL A 193 10.92 -0.03 10.88
CA VAL A 193 9.72 -0.85 10.69
C VAL A 193 9.50 -1.73 11.91
N GLN A 194 8.35 -1.55 12.56
CA GLN A 194 7.95 -2.29 13.75
C GLN A 194 6.70 -3.10 13.47
N PHE A 195 6.66 -4.32 13.96
CA PHE A 195 5.50 -5.21 13.86
C PHE A 195 4.88 -5.35 15.24
N ILE A 196 3.57 -5.19 15.32
CA ILE A 196 2.81 -5.23 16.58
C ILE A 196 1.87 -6.43 16.54
N PHE A 197 2.07 -7.37 17.46
CA PHE A 197 1.23 -8.55 17.65
C PHE A 197 0.79 -8.60 19.11
N HIS A 198 -0.51 -8.68 19.39
CA HIS A 198 -1.02 -8.73 20.79
C HIS A 198 -0.41 -7.63 21.69
N ASN A 199 -0.31 -6.40 21.18
CA ASN A 199 0.36 -5.25 21.82
C ASN A 199 1.86 -5.44 22.15
N GLN A 200 2.51 -6.49 21.65
CA GLN A 200 3.96 -6.70 21.73
C GLN A 200 4.64 -6.19 20.47
N TYR A 201 5.75 -5.48 20.65
CA TYR A 201 6.52 -4.87 19.57
C TYR A 201 7.73 -5.74 19.22
N THR A 202 7.92 -6.00 17.93
CA THR A 202 9.15 -6.59 17.39
C THR A 202 9.64 -5.78 16.19
N THR A 203 10.92 -5.88 15.87
CA THR A 203 11.56 -5.11 14.79
C THR A 203 12.27 -6.05 13.82
N ALA A 204 12.54 -5.58 12.61
CA ALA A 204 13.33 -6.35 11.64
C ALA A 204 14.72 -6.72 12.17
N LYS A 205 15.29 -5.90 13.07
CA LYS A 205 16.58 -6.18 13.74
C LYS A 205 16.58 -7.52 14.46
N ASN A 206 15.47 -7.89 15.09
CA ASN A 206 15.35 -9.16 15.83
C ASN A 206 15.51 -10.39 14.91
N TRP A 207 15.46 -10.19 13.59
CA TRP A 207 15.42 -11.24 12.59
C TRP A 207 16.61 -11.21 11.62
N ARG A 208 17.64 -10.40 11.92
CA ARG A 208 18.84 -10.23 11.07
C ARG A 208 19.56 -11.54 10.72
N HIS A 209 19.48 -12.54 11.62
CA HIS A 209 20.11 -13.85 11.48
C HIS A 209 19.18 -14.96 10.95
N ILE A 210 17.91 -14.65 10.65
CA ILE A 210 16.97 -15.63 10.10
C ILE A 210 17.25 -15.84 8.62
N THR A 211 18.05 -16.86 8.32
CA THR A 211 18.27 -17.34 6.96
C THR A 211 17.42 -18.60 6.78
N VAL A 212 16.48 -18.59 5.84
CA VAL A 212 15.73 -19.82 5.53
C VAL A 212 16.71 -20.83 4.95
N LYS A 213 17.01 -21.87 5.73
CA LYS A 213 17.55 -23.11 5.16
C LYS A 213 16.47 -23.64 4.21
N LYS A 214 16.79 -23.72 2.91
CA LYS A 214 15.97 -24.37 1.88
C LYS A 214 15.35 -25.65 2.43
N ARG A 215 14.07 -25.61 2.80
CA ARG A 215 13.25 -26.80 2.97
C ARG A 215 11.85 -26.47 2.47
N GLU A 216 11.56 -27.09 1.32
CA GLU A 216 10.27 -27.24 0.65
C GLU A 216 9.71 -26.00 -0.06
N GLU A 217 10.40 -25.66 -1.14
CA GLU A 217 9.80 -25.04 -2.33
C GLU A 217 8.70 -25.95 -2.89
N GLN A 218 7.44 -25.71 -2.53
CA GLN A 218 6.27 -26.11 -3.35
C GLN A 218 4.98 -25.55 -2.74
N LYS A 219 4.71 -24.26 -2.97
CA LYS A 219 3.33 -23.69 -3.05
C LYS A 219 3.29 -22.18 -3.33
N CYS A 220 4.41 -21.45 -3.21
CA CYS A 220 4.40 -19.98 -3.34
C CYS A 220 4.97 -19.43 -4.67
N LEU A 221 5.07 -20.26 -5.71
CA LEU A 221 5.69 -19.90 -7.01
C LEU A 221 4.93 -18.83 -7.81
N THR A 222 3.67 -18.56 -7.50
CA THR A 222 2.87 -17.49 -8.13
C THR A 222 3.17 -16.11 -7.55
N ALA A 223 3.48 -16.00 -6.25
CA ALA A 223 3.89 -14.73 -5.64
C ALA A 223 5.31 -14.32 -6.10
N THR A 224 6.21 -15.29 -6.29
CA THR A 224 7.60 -15.02 -6.69
C THR A 224 7.75 -14.36 -8.07
N LYS A 225 6.85 -14.66 -9.02
CA LYS A 225 6.85 -14.00 -10.34
C LYS A 225 6.42 -12.53 -10.26
N LEU A 226 5.58 -12.16 -9.28
CA LEU A 226 5.20 -10.77 -9.03
C LEU A 226 6.37 -9.99 -8.39
N ILE A 227 7.15 -10.65 -7.53
CA ILE A 227 8.30 -10.07 -6.83
C ILE A 227 9.36 -9.56 -7.82
N ILE A 228 9.68 -10.35 -8.86
CA ILE A 228 10.70 -9.98 -9.85
C ILE A 228 10.32 -8.69 -10.62
N PHE A 229 9.02 -8.45 -10.85
CA PHE A 229 8.55 -7.27 -11.60
C PHE A 229 8.57 -5.99 -10.74
N CYS A 230 8.24 -6.08 -9.46
CA CYS A 230 8.30 -4.94 -8.54
C CYS A 230 9.74 -4.56 -8.15
N SER A 231 10.65 -5.53 -8.04
CA SER A 231 12.08 -5.26 -7.79
C SER A 231 12.72 -4.40 -8.90
N LEU A 232 12.33 -4.62 -10.17
CA LEU A 232 12.80 -3.80 -11.30
C LEU A 232 12.23 -2.38 -11.29
N LEU A 233 10.99 -2.19 -10.82
CA LEU A 233 10.35 -0.88 -10.67
C LEU A 233 10.97 -0.06 -9.52
N LEU A 234 11.30 -0.69 -8.40
CA LEU A 234 11.98 -0.03 -7.28
C LEU A 234 13.39 0.47 -7.65
N ILE A 235 14.13 -0.27 -8.50
CA ILE A 235 15.42 0.18 -9.03
C ILE A 235 15.26 1.45 -9.89
N HIS A 236 14.13 1.61 -10.59
CA HIS A 236 13.86 2.82 -11.36
C HIS A 236 13.42 4.00 -10.49
N CYS A 237 12.67 3.76 -9.41
CA CYS A 237 12.32 4.80 -8.44
C CYS A 237 13.51 5.28 -7.59
N TYR A 238 14.59 4.50 -7.46
CA TYR A 238 15.82 4.90 -6.76
C TYR A 238 16.82 5.69 -7.61
N LYS A 239 16.57 5.85 -8.92
CA LYS A 239 17.48 6.52 -9.88
C LYS A 239 16.96 7.86 -10.43
N GLN A 240 15.89 8.41 -9.88
CA GLN A 240 15.38 9.75 -10.18
C GLN A 240 15.38 10.59 -8.92
#